data_AF-V5IA47-F1
#
_entry.id   AF-V5IA47-F1
#
_cell.length_a   1.000
_cell.length_b   1.000
_cell.length_c   1.000
_cell.angle_alpha   90.00
_cell.angle_beta   90.00
_cell.angle_gamma   90.00
#
_symmetry.space_group_name_H-M   'P 1'
#
loop_
_entity.id
_entity.type
_entity.pdbx_description
1 polymer ?
#
loop_
_entity_poly.entity_id
_entity_poly.type
_entity_poly.pdbx_seq_one_letter_code
_entity_poly.pdbx_strand_id
1 'polypeptide(L)'
;QIPTNALTAEETAEKRKTQRKVKKEKEKEKKKENLVKRKEDEEKDRFLHLSDREKRALAAERRILSQSGTVTARCFLCASDISGKVPFEYSGNRFCTIECLKAHRIKNP
;
A
#
# COMPACT_ATOMS: atom_id res chain seq x y z
N GLN A 1 25.31 51.22 39.32
CA GLN A 1 23.88 50.87 39.39
C GLN A 1 23.69 49.61 38.55
N ILE A 2 23.18 48.53 39.14
CA ILE A 2 22.91 47.27 38.44
C ILE A 2 21.39 47.18 38.30
N PRO A 3 20.81 47.09 37.09
CA PRO A 3 19.36 47.12 36.96
C PRO A 3 18.79 45.77 37.41
N THR A 4 18.02 45.80 38.50
CA THR A 4 17.18 44.68 38.96
C THR A 4 16.04 44.50 37.97
N ASN A 5 16.27 43.68 36.94
CA ASN A 5 15.25 43.30 35.98
C ASN A 5 14.35 42.22 36.61
N ALA A 6 13.57 42.63 37.61
CA ALA A 6 12.58 41.79 38.27
C ALA A 6 11.34 41.73 37.36
N LEU A 7 11.21 40.61 36.66
CA LEU A 7 10.05 40.27 35.84
C LEU A 7 8.75 40.43 36.65
N THR A 8 7.79 41.18 36.09
CA THR A 8 6.50 41.41 36.74
C THR A 8 5.72 40.09 36.89
N ALA A 9 4.81 40.03 37.87
CA ALA A 9 4.04 38.82 38.15
C ALA A 9 3.27 38.31 36.90
N GLU A 10 2.80 39.21 36.04
CA GLU A 10 2.13 38.91 34.79
C GLU A 10 3.06 38.23 33.77
N GLU A 11 4.27 38.78 33.57
CA GLU A 11 5.28 38.19 32.66
C GLU A 11 5.72 36.79 33.11
N THR A 12 5.82 36.55 34.43
CA THR A 12 6.12 35.21 34.96
C THR A 12 4.97 34.23 34.75
N ALA A 13 3.72 34.70 34.83
CA ALA A 13 2.54 33.88 34.57
C ALA A 13 2.41 33.52 33.09
N GLU A 14 2.71 34.45 32.18
CA GLU A 14 2.73 34.19 30.75
C GLU A 14 3.84 33.21 30.35
N LYS A 15 5.06 33.38 30.87
CA LYS A 15 6.17 32.42 30.67
C LYS A 15 5.81 31.00 31.15
N ARG A 16 5.11 30.89 32.28
CA ARG A 16 4.62 29.58 32.77
C ARG A 16 3.55 28.99 31.85
N LYS A 17 2.65 29.79 31.29
CA LYS A 17 1.63 29.34 30.33
C LYS A 17 2.26 28.85 29.02
N THR A 18 3.23 29.59 28.48
CA THR A 18 3.92 29.21 27.23
C THR A 18 4.73 27.93 27.42
N GLN A 19 5.50 27.79 28.51
CA GLN A 19 6.23 26.56 28.83
C GLN A 19 5.31 25.35 28.98
N ARG A 20 4.14 25.50 29.62
CA ARG A 20 3.14 24.43 29.72
C ARG A 20 2.57 24.02 28.36
N LYS A 21 2.31 24.97 27.46
CA LYS A 21 1.85 24.68 26.09
C LYS A 21 2.91 23.90 25.30
N VAL A 22 4.15 24.38 25.30
CA VAL A 22 5.28 23.71 24.62
C VAL A 22 5.50 22.30 25.15
N LYS A 23 5.47 22.10 26.48
CA LYS A 23 5.61 20.77 27.09
C LYS A 23 4.47 19.83 26.66
N LYS A 24 3.22 20.32 26.66
CA LYS A 24 2.05 19.54 26.23
C LYS A 24 2.12 19.16 24.76
N GLU A 25 2.61 20.04 23.89
CA GLU A 25 2.79 19.75 22.47
C GLU A 25 3.87 18.69 22.25
N LYS A 26 5.03 18.84 22.90
CA LYS A 26 6.12 17.86 22.85
C LYS A 26 5.69 16.48 23.36
N GLU A 27 4.92 16.43 24.45
CA GLU A 27 4.38 15.17 24.98
C GLU A 27 3.36 14.52 24.02
N LYS A 28 2.50 15.32 23.39
CA LYS A 28 1.56 14.83 22.37
C LYS A 28 2.30 14.24 21.18
N GLU A 29 3.35 14.91 20.70
CA GLU A 29 4.16 14.44 19.58
C GLU A 29 4.89 13.15 19.93
N LYS A 30 5.56 13.10 21.09
CA LYS A 30 6.21 11.88 21.60
C LYS A 30 5.22 10.71 21.74
N LYS A 31 3.99 10.98 22.19
CA LYS A 31 2.93 9.96 22.29
C LYS A 31 2.52 9.45 20.90
N LYS A 32 2.36 10.33 19.91
CA LYS A 32 2.05 9.92 18.54
C LYS A 32 3.17 9.06 17.95
N GLU A 33 4.42 9.48 18.12
CA GLU A 33 5.59 8.72 17.64
C GLU A 33 5.65 7.33 18.29
N ASN A 34 5.49 7.26 19.61
CA ASN A 34 5.46 5.97 20.32
C ASN A 34 4.31 5.07 19.88
N LEU A 35 3.13 5.63 19.58
CA LEU A 35 2.01 4.85 19.07
C LEU A 35 2.29 4.28 17.68
N VAL A 36 2.94 5.03 16.79
CA VAL A 36 3.35 4.54 15.47
C VAL A 36 4.37 3.42 15.63
N LYS A 37 5.43 3.64 16.44
CA LYS A 37 6.45 2.61 16.70
C LYS A 37 5.84 1.33 17.25
N ARG A 38 4.96 1.43 18.25
CA ARG A 38 4.33 0.27 18.86
C ARG A 38 3.46 -0.51 17.86
N LYS A 39 2.73 0.18 16.98
CA LYS A 39 1.95 -0.46 15.91
C LYS A 39 2.84 -1.19 14.91
N GLU A 40 3.95 -0.58 14.50
CA GLU A 40 4.92 -1.23 13.60
C GLU A 40 5.55 -2.46 14.24
N ASP A 41 5.89 -2.39 15.54
CA ASP A 41 6.45 -3.53 16.27
C ASP A 41 5.41 -4.64 16.47
N GLU A 42 4.15 -4.30 16.78
CA GLU A 42 3.02 -5.25 16.83
C GLU A 42 2.79 -5.93 15.47
N GLU A 43 2.90 -5.18 14.35
CA GLU A 43 2.73 -5.73 13.00
C GLU A 43 3.92 -6.63 12.59
N LYS A 44 5.15 -6.23 12.94
CA LYS A 44 6.34 -7.08 12.75
C LYS A 44 6.21 -8.39 13.51
N ASP A 45 5.81 -8.31 14.77
CA ASP A 45 5.63 -9.49 15.61
C ASP A 45 4.56 -10.42 15.02
N ARG A 46 3.41 -9.86 14.64
CA ARG A 46 2.36 -10.61 13.93
C ARG A 46 2.90 -11.31 12.68
N PHE A 47 3.70 -10.61 11.87
CA PHE A 47 4.26 -11.18 10.64
C PHE A 47 5.27 -12.30 10.93
N LEU A 48 6.09 -12.16 11.97
CA LEU A 48 7.06 -13.18 12.37
C LEU A 48 6.36 -14.48 12.81
N HIS A 49 5.22 -14.35 13.50
CA HIS A 49 4.40 -15.48 13.97
C HIS A 49 3.69 -16.26 12.84
N LEU A 50 3.64 -15.73 11.62
CA LEU A 50 3.08 -16.46 10.47
C LEU A 50 3.98 -17.61 10.04
N SER A 51 3.37 -18.72 9.62
CA SER A 51 4.07 -19.83 8.97
C SER A 51 4.59 -19.43 7.58
N ASP A 52 5.56 -20.18 7.06
CA ASP A 52 6.08 -19.97 5.70
C ASP A 52 5.01 -20.12 4.62
N ARG A 53 3.98 -20.95 4.86
CA ARG A 53 2.84 -21.09 3.96
C ARG A 53 2.03 -19.80 3.92
N GLU A 54 1.72 -19.22 5.08
CA GLU A 54 0.95 -17.98 5.18
C GLU A 54 1.71 -16.78 4.64
N LYS A 55 3.02 -16.67 4.94
CA LYS A 55 3.89 -15.64 4.36
C LYS A 55 3.90 -15.69 2.82
N ARG A 56 3.95 -16.90 2.24
CA ARG A 56 3.86 -17.11 0.78
C ARG A 56 2.48 -16.73 0.22
N ALA A 57 1.40 -17.07 0.93
CA ALA A 57 0.05 -16.69 0.52
C ALA A 57 -0.10 -15.16 0.46
N LEU A 58 0.33 -14.44 1.50
CA LEU A 58 0.32 -12.98 1.52
C LEU A 58 1.15 -12.37 0.38
N ALA A 59 2.30 -12.94 0.05
CA ALA A 59 3.10 -12.50 -1.08
C ALA A 59 2.38 -12.72 -2.43
N ALA A 60 1.68 -13.84 -2.59
CA ALA A 60 0.88 -14.13 -3.77
C ALA A 60 -0.31 -13.15 -3.91
N GLU A 61 -1.03 -12.88 -2.82
CA GLU A 61 -2.11 -11.88 -2.78
C GLU A 61 -1.62 -10.49 -3.16
N ARG A 62 -0.46 -10.05 -2.61
CA ARG A 62 0.16 -8.77 -2.99
C ARG A 62 0.50 -8.72 -4.48
N ARG A 63 0.99 -9.81 -5.06
CA ARG A 63 1.24 -9.89 -6.51
C ARG A 63 -0.05 -9.75 -7.30
N ILE A 64 -1.10 -10.48 -6.92
CA ILE A 64 -2.41 -10.42 -7.58
C ILE A 64 -3.01 -9.01 -7.48
N LEU A 65 -2.93 -8.38 -6.30
CA LEU A 65 -3.42 -7.01 -6.10
C LEU A 65 -2.62 -5.99 -6.91
N SER A 66 -1.29 -6.13 -6.97
CA SER A 66 -0.43 -5.30 -7.82
C SER A 66 -0.67 -5.50 -9.32
N GLN A 67 -1.26 -6.64 -9.68
CA GLN A 67 -1.64 -6.96 -11.05
C GLN A 67 -3.00 -6.37 -11.45
N SER A 68 -3.61 -5.48 -10.66
CA SER A 68 -4.82 -4.74 -11.07
C SER A 68 -4.59 -4.07 -12.44
N GLY A 69 -5.17 -4.63 -13.51
CA GLY A 69 -4.98 -4.18 -14.89
C GLY A 69 -3.95 -4.96 -15.72
N THR A 70 -3.38 -6.05 -15.20
CA THR A 70 -2.48 -6.92 -15.96
C THR A 70 -3.30 -7.85 -16.84
N VAL A 71 -3.03 -7.82 -18.13
CA VAL A 71 -3.63 -8.72 -19.12
C VAL A 71 -3.35 -10.18 -18.74
N THR A 72 -4.36 -10.88 -18.20
CA THR A 72 -4.26 -12.28 -17.76
C THR A 72 -4.40 -13.28 -18.91
N ALA A 73 -5.06 -12.86 -20.00
CA ALA A 73 -5.26 -13.69 -21.18
C ALA A 73 -5.18 -12.81 -22.44
N ARG A 74 -4.46 -13.29 -23.45
CA ARG A 74 -4.33 -12.63 -24.76
C ARG A 74 -4.84 -13.52 -25.87
N CYS A 75 -5.38 -12.88 -26.92
CA CYS A 75 -5.69 -13.57 -28.15
C CYS A 75 -4.42 -14.17 -28.76
N PHE A 76 -4.48 -15.45 -29.13
CA PHE A 76 -3.35 -16.18 -29.73
C PHE A 76 -2.87 -15.54 -31.05
N LEU A 77 -3.79 -14.99 -31.86
CA LEU A 77 -3.41 -14.38 -33.14
C LEU A 77 -2.95 -12.92 -33.03
N CYS A 78 -3.74 -12.03 -32.43
CA CYS A 78 -3.47 -10.58 -32.44
C CYS A 78 -2.95 -10.02 -31.10
N ALA A 79 -2.75 -10.86 -30.09
CA ALA A 79 -2.29 -10.49 -28.74
C ALA A 79 -3.18 -9.47 -27.99
N SER A 80 -4.38 -9.16 -28.50
CA SER A 80 -5.34 -8.29 -27.80
C SER A 80 -5.77 -8.88 -26.45
N ASP A 81 -6.06 -8.01 -25.48
CA ASP A 81 -6.54 -8.40 -24.16
C ASP A 81 -7.95 -9.01 -24.24
N ILE A 82 -8.05 -10.25 -23.77
CA ILE A 82 -9.29 -11.02 -23.64
C ILE A 82 -9.63 -11.36 -22.19
N SER A 83 -8.91 -10.76 -21.22
CA SER A 83 -9.21 -10.87 -19.79
C SER A 83 -10.65 -10.42 -19.54
N GLY A 84 -11.43 -11.25 -18.85
CA GLY A 84 -12.84 -10.98 -18.56
C GLY A 84 -13.80 -11.11 -19.75
N LYS A 85 -13.34 -11.49 -20.94
CA LYS A 85 -14.19 -11.85 -22.09
C LYS A 85 -14.28 -13.38 -22.20
N VAL A 86 -15.35 -13.89 -22.85
CA VAL A 86 -15.44 -15.31 -23.23
C VAL A 86 -14.75 -15.47 -24.59
N PRO A 87 -13.56 -16.11 -24.67
CA PRO A 87 -12.86 -16.29 -25.94
C PRO A 87 -13.41 -17.47 -26.73
N PHE A 88 -13.15 -17.47 -28.03
CA PHE A 88 -13.30 -18.66 -28.87
C PHE A 88 -12.09 -19.57 -28.68
N GLU A 89 -12.31 -20.88 -28.56
CA GLU A 89 -11.23 -21.86 -28.36
C GLU A 89 -11.14 -22.85 -29.52
N TYR A 90 -9.92 -23.15 -29.97
CA TYR A 90 -9.64 -24.17 -30.98
C TYR A 90 -8.23 -24.73 -30.76
N SER A 91 -8.11 -26.06 -30.67
CA SER A 91 -6.83 -26.75 -30.42
C SER A 91 -6.06 -26.21 -29.21
N GLY A 92 -6.76 -25.82 -28.13
CA GLY A 92 -6.17 -25.23 -26.92
C GLY A 92 -5.76 -23.75 -27.04
N ASN A 93 -5.92 -23.13 -28.20
CA ASN A 93 -5.63 -21.71 -28.43
C ASN A 93 -6.90 -20.86 -28.26
N ARG A 94 -6.77 -19.67 -27.66
CA ARG A 94 -7.87 -18.74 -27.38
C ARG A 94 -7.83 -17.51 -28.30
N PHE A 95 -8.98 -17.10 -28.82
CA PHE A 95 -9.11 -16.01 -29.78
C PHE A 95 -10.15 -14.97 -29.34
N CYS A 96 -9.87 -13.69 -29.60
CA CYS A 96 -10.79 -12.60 -29.24
C CYS A 96 -12.04 -12.55 -30.15
N THR A 97 -11.91 -12.98 -31.41
CA THR A 97 -12.99 -12.96 -32.41
C THR A 97 -12.95 -14.19 -33.31
N ILE A 98 -14.06 -14.46 -33.99
CA ILE A 98 -14.16 -15.53 -35.00
C ILE A 98 -13.20 -15.27 -36.17
N GLU A 99 -12.94 -14.01 -36.52
CA GLU A 99 -11.99 -13.65 -37.57
C GLU A 99 -10.57 -14.10 -37.22
N CYS A 100 -10.13 -13.86 -35.99
CA CYS A 100 -8.84 -14.34 -35.51
C CYS A 100 -8.76 -15.87 -35.50
N LEU A 101 -9.84 -16.56 -35.12
CA LEU A 101 -9.90 -18.02 -35.17
C LEU A 101 -9.81 -18.55 -36.62
N LYS A 102 -10.60 -18.00 -37.55
CA LYS A 102 -10.60 -18.42 -38.97
C LYS A 102 -9.23 -18.18 -39.60
N ALA A 103 -8.63 -17.01 -39.38
CA ALA A 103 -7.31 -16.68 -39.91
C ALA A 103 -6.23 -17.62 -39.37
N HIS A 104 -6.31 -18.04 -38.10
CA HIS A 104 -5.40 -19.03 -37.53
C HIS A 104 -5.53 -20.40 -38.20
N ARG A 105 -6.76 -20.88 -38.42
CA ARG A 105 -7.06 -22.17 -39.08
C ARG A 105 -6.61 -22.21 -40.54
N ILE A 106 -6.67 -21.09 -41.26
CA ILE A 106 -6.20 -21.02 -42.65
C ILE A 106 -4.67 -21.07 -42.71
N LYS A 107 -3.99 -20.39 -41.77
CA LYS A 107 -2.52 -20.37 -41.72
C LYS A 107 -1.91 -21.65 -41.16
N ASN A 108 -2.67 -22.39 -40.35
CA ASN A 108 -2.28 -23.65 -39.73
C ASN A 108 -3.41 -24.67 -39.99
N PRO A 109 -3.48 -25.23 -41.21
CA PRO A 109 -4.52 -26.18 -41.60
C PRO A 109 -4.46 -27.50 -40.81
#